data_AF-A0A1I2I1G5-F1
#
_entry.id   AF-A0A1I2I1G5-F1
#
_cell.length_a   1.000
_cell.length_b   1.000
_cell.length_c   1.000
_cell.angle_alpha   90.00
_cell.angle_beta   90.00
_cell.angle_gamma   90.00
#
_symmetry.space_group_name_H-M   'P 1'
#
loop_
_entity.id
_entity.type
_entity.pdbx_description
1 polymer ?
#
loop_
_entity_poly.entity_id
_entity_poly.type
_entity_poly.pdbx_seq_one_letter_code
_entity_poly.pdbx_strand_id
1 'polypeptide(L)'
;MKWVYDELSTGKWFIDQIWKAASDKGLKTGRKNFWQIIRNPIYCGRIPIAKYKEEEAHTVMGQHKAIVSERIYYKAMDVLNGRNKPKKTTISSPDALPLRGFLICPRCG
;
A
#
# COMPACT_ATOMS: atom_id res chain seq x y z
N MET A 1 -9.73 -5.24 -1.46
CA MET A 1 -9.17 -3.86 -1.57
C MET A 1 -9.33 -3.03 -0.30
N LYS A 2 -10.50 -2.96 0.35
CA LYS A 2 -10.69 -2.15 1.58
C LYS A 2 -9.64 -2.44 2.67
N TRP A 3 -9.38 -3.72 2.94
CA TRP A 3 -8.34 -4.16 3.89
C TRP A 3 -6.92 -3.69 3.52
N VAL A 4 -6.58 -3.68 2.24
CA VAL A 4 -5.26 -3.25 1.74
C VAL A 4 -5.02 -1.77 2.05
N TYR A 5 -6.03 -0.93 1.81
CA TYR A 5 -5.92 0.50 2.09
C TYR A 5 -5.87 0.81 3.59
N ASP A 6 -6.59 0.05 4.41
CA ASP A 6 -6.52 0.17 5.86
C ASP A 6 -5.10 -0.14 6.38
N GLU A 7 -4.52 -1.23 5.92
CA GLU A 7 -3.17 -1.67 6.28
C GLU A 7 -2.10 -0.70 5.76
N LEU A 8 -2.26 -0.17 4.54
CA LEU A 8 -1.40 0.88 3.99
C LEU A 8 -1.49 2.18 4.80
N SER A 9 -2.70 2.57 5.23
CA SER A 9 -2.92 3.79 6.01
C SER A 9 -2.28 3.74 7.40
N THR A 10 -2.07 2.52 7.91
CA THR A 10 -1.39 2.24 9.18
C THR A 10 0.13 2.39 9.03
N GLY A 11 0.68 2.16 7.84
CA GLY A 11 2.09 2.42 7.50
C GLY A 11 3.12 1.51 8.20
N LYS A 12 2.68 0.51 8.97
CA LYS A 12 3.54 -0.41 9.72
C LYS A 12 4.29 -1.39 8.81
N TRP A 13 3.68 -1.80 7.72
CA TRP A 13 4.16 -2.90 6.86
C TRP A 13 4.79 -2.39 5.57
N PHE A 14 5.71 -3.19 5.01
CA PHE A 14 6.19 -2.95 3.66
C PHE A 14 5.11 -3.30 2.63
N ILE A 15 5.07 -2.56 1.52
CA ILE A 15 4.09 -2.73 0.44
C ILE A 15 4.15 -4.14 -0.15
N ASP A 16 5.34 -4.74 -0.22
CA ASP A 16 5.53 -6.10 -0.70
C ASP A 16 4.93 -7.14 0.27
N GLN A 17 5.00 -6.90 1.58
CA GLN A 17 4.35 -7.75 2.59
C GLN A 17 2.83 -7.64 2.50
N ILE A 18 2.30 -6.43 2.33
CA ILE A 18 0.86 -6.21 2.13
C ILE A 18 0.39 -6.88 0.85
N TRP A 19 1.19 -6.82 -0.24
CA TRP A 19 0.89 -7.53 -1.48
C TRP A 19 0.87 -9.04 -1.28
N LYS A 20 1.86 -9.61 -0.57
CA LYS A 20 1.91 -11.05 -0.28
C LYS A 20 0.71 -11.49 0.57
N ALA A 21 0.38 -10.74 1.62
CA ALA A 21 -0.80 -11.01 2.45
C ALA A 21 -2.12 -10.84 1.68
N ALA A 22 -2.20 -9.87 0.77
CA ALA A 22 -3.36 -9.70 -0.10
C ALA A 22 -3.49 -10.84 -1.11
N SER A 23 -2.37 -11.33 -1.66
CA SER A 23 -2.34 -12.48 -2.57
C SER A 23 -2.76 -13.76 -1.87
N ASP A 24 -2.34 -13.97 -0.63
CA ASP A 24 -2.77 -15.08 0.22
C ASP A 24 -4.29 -15.05 0.48
N LYS A 25 -4.85 -13.86 0.68
CA LYS A 25 -6.31 -13.62 0.77
C LYS A 25 -7.06 -13.76 -0.57
N GLY A 26 -6.39 -14.17 -1.65
CA GLY A 26 -7.02 -14.45 -2.95
C GLY A 26 -6.87 -13.34 -4.02
N LEU A 27 -6.08 -12.30 -3.77
CA LEU A 27 -5.82 -11.26 -4.77
C LEU A 27 -4.82 -11.74 -5.85
N LYS A 28 -5.33 -12.19 -7.01
CA LYS A 28 -4.50 -12.57 -8.16
C LYS A 28 -3.95 -11.36 -8.91
N THR A 29 -3.01 -10.62 -8.31
CA THR A 29 -2.35 -9.47 -8.95
C THR A 29 -0.84 -9.62 -8.93
N GLY A 30 -0.17 -9.30 -10.03
CA GLY A 30 1.28 -9.19 -10.03
C GLY A 30 1.77 -7.96 -9.27
N ARG A 31 3.03 -7.97 -8.80
CA ARG A 31 3.63 -6.86 -8.03
C ARG A 31 3.48 -5.50 -8.72
N LYS A 32 3.83 -5.41 -10.01
CA LYS A 32 3.73 -4.17 -10.79
C LYS A 32 2.29 -3.65 -10.87
N ASN A 33 1.33 -4.56 -11.10
CA ASN A 33 -0.09 -4.20 -11.18
C ASN A 33 -0.60 -3.69 -9.82
N PHE A 34 -0.18 -4.32 -8.72
CA PHE A 34 -0.54 -3.86 -7.37
C PHE A 34 -0.12 -2.40 -7.13
N TRP A 35 1.10 -2.03 -7.53
CA TRP A 35 1.58 -0.65 -7.46
C TRP A 35 0.78 0.35 -8.30
N GLN A 36 0.17 -0.08 -9.41
CA GLN A 36 -0.71 0.77 -10.23
C GLN A 36 -2.10 0.87 -9.61
N ILE A 37 -2.63 -0.24 -9.12
CA ILE A 37 -3.95 -0.35 -8.49
C ILE A 37 -4.05 0.56 -7.27
N ILE A 38 -3.07 0.52 -6.36
CA ILE A 38 -3.12 1.30 -5.11
C ILE A 38 -3.15 2.82 -5.36
N ARG A 39 -2.58 3.27 -6.50
CA ARG A 39 -2.53 4.68 -6.89
C ARG A 39 -3.71 5.16 -7.70
N ASN A 40 -4.68 4.28 -7.96
CA ASN A 40 -5.83 4.64 -8.77
C ASN A 40 -6.88 5.38 -7.92
N PRO A 41 -7.19 6.66 -8.23
CA PRO A 41 -8.18 7.43 -7.48
C PRO A 41 -9.61 6.91 -7.63
N ILE A 42 -9.88 6.00 -8.57
CA ILE A 42 -11.19 5.36 -8.75
C ILE A 42 -11.63 4.64 -7.47
N TYR A 43 -10.72 4.07 -6.68
CA TYR A 43 -11.10 3.39 -5.43
C TYR A 43 -11.71 4.35 -4.38
N CYS A 44 -11.44 5.65 -4.51
CA CYS A 44 -11.93 6.74 -3.67
C CYS A 44 -13.27 7.32 -4.14
N GLY A 45 -13.82 6.88 -5.28
CA GLY A 45 -14.99 7.57 -5.87
C GLY A 45 -14.61 8.70 -6.82
N ARG A 46 -13.32 8.87 -7.12
CA ARG A 46 -12.81 9.99 -7.91
C ARG A 46 -12.36 9.52 -9.29
N ILE A 47 -12.81 10.20 -10.33
CA ILE A 47 -12.47 9.87 -11.72
C ILE A 47 -11.48 10.94 -12.23
N PRO A 48 -10.26 10.55 -12.63
CA PRO A 48 -9.31 11.48 -13.22
C PRO A 48 -9.72 11.72 -14.68
N ILE A 49 -10.02 12.97 -15.02
CA ILE A 49 -10.30 13.38 -16.40
C ILE A 49 -9.00 13.94 -16.98
N ALA A 50 -8.52 13.33 -18.06
CA ALA A 50 -7.33 13.79 -18.74
C ALA A 50 -7.55 15.16 -19.38
N LYS A 51 -6.48 15.96 -19.50
CA LYS A 51 -6.51 17.25 -20.20
C LYS A 51 -7.11 17.06 -21.60
N TYR A 52 -8.18 17.77 -21.91
CA TYR A 52 -8.76 17.78 -23.24
C TYR A 52 -8.76 19.21 -23.77
N LYS A 53 -7.95 19.45 -24.81
CA LYS A 53 -7.76 20.77 -25.43
C LYS A 53 -7.35 21.84 -24.39
N GLU A 54 -8.25 22.76 -24.07
CA GLU A 54 -8.05 23.89 -23.16
C GLU A 54 -8.46 23.58 -21.72
N GLU A 55 -9.15 22.47 -21.47
CA GLU A 55 -9.56 22.09 -20.11
C GLU A 55 -8.43 21.41 -19.35
N GLU A 56 -8.10 21.94 -18.17
CA GLU A 56 -7.09 21.37 -17.28
C GLU A 56 -7.49 19.98 -16.76
N ALA A 57 -6.49 19.13 -16.51
CA ALA A 57 -6.72 17.81 -15.93
C ALA A 57 -7.31 17.98 -14.53
N HIS A 58 -8.56 17.56 -14.35
CA HIS A 58 -9.27 17.70 -13.10
C HIS A 58 -9.84 16.36 -12.64
N THR A 59 -10.10 16.26 -11.35
CA THR A 59 -10.65 15.05 -10.73
C THR A 59 -12.07 15.34 -10.28
N VAL A 60 -13.04 14.61 -10.81
CA VAL A 60 -14.45 14.75 -10.46
C VAL A 60 -14.91 13.62 -9.56
N MET A 61 -15.95 13.87 -8.77
CA MET A 61 -16.63 12.81 -8.02
C MET A 61 -17.48 11.99 -8.98
N GLY A 62 -17.21 10.69 -9.06
CA GLY A 62 -18.00 9.76 -9.85
C GLY A 62 -19.32 9.41 -9.17
N GLN A 63 -20.29 8.95 -9.95
CA GLN A 63 -21.58 8.45 -9.44
C GLN A 63 -21.48 7.03 -8.84
N HIS A 64 -20.33 6.37 -9.00
CA HIS A 64 -20.12 5.02 -8.49
C HIS A 64 -19.88 5.02 -6.98
N LYS A 65 -20.24 3.92 -6.31
CA LYS A 65 -19.97 3.74 -4.88
C LYS A 65 -18.46 3.63 -4.64
N ALA A 66 -17.92 4.50 -3.79
CA ALA A 66 -16.52 4.44 -3.38
C ALA A 66 -16.26 3.17 -2.55
N ILE A 67 -15.13 2.51 -2.81
CA ILE A 67 -14.70 1.31 -2.07
C ILE A 67 -14.00 1.70 -0.76
N VAL A 68 -13.29 2.83 -0.80
CA VAL A 68 -12.52 3.40 0.32
C VAL A 68 -12.84 4.88 0.46
N SER A 69 -12.81 5.39 1.68
CA SER A 69 -13.01 6.82 1.92
C SER A 69 -11.80 7.64 1.44
N GLU A 70 -12.07 8.87 1.05
CA GLU A 70 -11.07 9.82 0.58
C GLU A 70 -9.95 10.05 1.59
N ARG A 71 -10.32 10.12 2.88
CA ARG A 71 -9.38 10.27 3.98
C ARG A 71 -8.37 9.11 4.06
N ILE A 72 -8.83 7.87 3.94
CA ILE A 72 -7.97 6.68 4.02
C ILE A 72 -7.08 6.59 2.76
N TYR A 73 -7.64 6.91 1.60
CA TYR A 73 -6.89 6.93 0.34
C TYR A 73 -5.73 7.93 0.39
N TYR A 74 -5.99 9.19 0.77
CA TYR A 74 -4.94 10.21 0.85
C TYR A 74 -3.90 9.88 1.91
N LYS A 75 -4.31 9.32 3.06
CA LYS A 75 -3.39 8.86 4.09
C LYS A 75 -2.46 7.76 3.57
N ALA A 76 -3.00 6.78 2.83
CA ALA A 76 -2.20 5.73 2.21
C ALA A 76 -1.24 6.28 1.13
N MET A 77 -1.70 7.26 0.32
CA MET A 77 -0.84 7.92 -0.67
C MET A 77 0.32 8.69 -0.02
N ASP A 78 0.07 9.35 1.11
CA ASP A 78 1.10 10.10 1.83
C ASP A 78 2.20 9.18 2.39
N VAL A 79 1.81 8.04 2.93
CA VAL A 79 2.73 6.96 3.34
C VAL A 79 3.52 6.41 2.14
N LEU A 80 2.86 6.21 0.99
CA LEU A 80 3.48 5.74 -0.25
C LEU A 80 4.52 6.72 -0.81
N ASN A 81 4.21 8.02 -0.79
CA ASN A 81 5.11 9.08 -1.24
C ASN A 81 6.25 9.36 -0.25
N GLY A 82 6.25 8.68 0.90
CA GLY A 82 7.32 8.78 1.89
C GLY A 82 7.33 10.09 2.68
N ARG A 83 6.25 10.88 2.62
CA ARG A 83 6.09 12.11 3.42
C ARG A 83 5.87 11.78 4.89
N ASN A 84 5.16 10.69 5.18
CA ASN A 84 5.11 10.07 6.50
C ASN A 84 5.74 8.67 6.43
N LYS A 85 7.06 8.58 6.65
CA LYS A 85 7.75 7.30 6.91
C LYS A 85 7.76 7.04 8.42
N PRO A 86 6.78 6.32 8.99
CA PRO A 86 7.03 5.68 10.27
C PRO A 86 8.22 4.72 10.11
N LYS A 87 9.02 4.55 11.18
CA LYS A 87 10.07 3.53 11.21
C LYS A 87 9.43 2.19 10.91
N LYS A 88 9.72 1.64 9.73
CA LYS A 88 9.21 0.34 9.32
C LYS A 88 9.82 -0.69 10.24
N THR A 89 9.01 -1.57 10.81
CA THR A 89 9.52 -2.71 11.57
C THR A 89 10.33 -3.56 10.61
N THR A 90 11.65 -3.42 10.69
CA THR A 90 12.62 -4.28 9.99
C THR A 90 12.43 -5.67 10.55
N ILE A 91 11.57 -6.44 9.90
CA ILE A 91 11.47 -7.89 10.01
C ILE A 91 11.41 -8.34 11.48
N SER A 92 10.19 -8.50 11.99
CA SER A 92 9.94 -9.53 13.00
C SER A 92 10.70 -10.77 12.54
N SER A 93 11.67 -11.20 13.34
CA SER A 93 12.26 -12.52 13.19
C SER A 93 11.13 -13.49 12.90
N PRO A 94 11.27 -14.42 11.93
CA PRO A 94 10.27 -15.47 11.77
C PRO A 94 10.05 -16.10 13.15
N ASP A 95 8.83 -16.44 13.54
CA ASP A 95 8.56 -17.06 14.85
C ASP A 95 9.45 -18.29 15.12
N ALA A 96 9.86 -18.99 14.06
CA ALA A 96 10.79 -20.11 14.12
C ALA A 96 12.23 -19.72 14.53
N LEU A 97 12.61 -18.45 14.42
CA LEU A 97 13.96 -17.94 14.66
C LEU A 97 13.92 -16.58 15.38
N PRO A 98 13.39 -16.51 16.62
CA PRO A 98 13.22 -15.27 17.36
C PRO A 98 14.56 -14.55 17.63
N LEU A 99 15.65 -15.31 17.77
CA LEU A 99 17.00 -14.84 18.06
C LEU A 99 17.84 -14.55 16.81
N ARG A 100 17.23 -14.51 15.61
CA ARG A 100 17.95 -14.23 14.37
C ARG A 100 18.61 -12.84 14.43
N GLY A 101 19.93 -12.80 14.34
CA GLY A 101 20.72 -11.55 14.45
C GLY A 101 21.26 -11.26 15.85
N PHE A 102 20.84 -12.00 16.88
CA PHE A 102 21.43 -11.96 18.23
C PHE A 102 22.46 -13.07 18.45
N LEU A 103 22.30 -14.20 17.75
CA LEU A 103 23.24 -15.31 17.81
C LEU A 103 24.33 -15.12 16.75
N ILE A 104 25.59 -15.17 17.19
CA ILE A 104 26.79 -15.19 16.35
C ILE A 104 27.37 -16.60 16.44
N CYS A 105 27.82 -17.19 15.32
CA CYS A 105 28.38 -18.53 15.35
C CYS A 105 29.73 -18.50 16.09
N PRO A 106 29.93 -19.28 17.17
CA PRO A 106 31.20 -19.27 17.90
C PRO A 106 32.37 -19.87 17.11
N ARG A 107 32.11 -20.54 15.97
CA ARG A 107 33.15 -21.08 15.08
C ARG A 107 33.47 -20.23 13.86
N CYS A 108 32.51 -19.49 13.31
CA CYS A 108 32.71 -18.84 12.02
C CYS A 108 32.17 -17.41 11.88
N GLY A 109 31.55 -16.84 12.93
CA GLY A 109 30.95 -15.51 12.87
C GLY A 109 29.62 -15.52 12.13
#